data_AF-A0AAD1ZFA1-F1
#
_entry.id   AF-A0AAD1ZFA1-F1
#
_cell.length_a   1.000
_cell.length_b   1.000
_cell.length_c   1.000
_cell.angle_alpha   90.00
_cell.angle_beta   90.00
_cell.angle_gamma   90.00
#
_symmetry.space_group_name_H-M   'P 1'
#
loop_
_entity.id
_entity.type
_entity.pdbx_description
1 polymer ?
#
loop_
_entity_poly.entity_id
_entity_poly.type
_entity_poly.pdbx_seq_one_letter_code
_entity_poly.pdbx_strand_id
1 'polypeptide(L)'
;MPSISNTPYLIEEIAKNCKKFAELKITGPCHIKFALTLAAFLPNLKVLSIRCSMIYKDALITILDELKKLEVLNISHCVLIEHPPPSPRRVLKEIDESILHKARRLHKFITCTSDSCLMCTRTRNDGGMTRW
;
A
#
# COMPACT_ATOMS: atom_id res chain seq x y z
N MET A 1 14.81 -0.30 8.96
CA MET A 1 14.22 -1.21 7.94
C MET A 1 14.71 -0.82 6.56
N PRO A 2 14.97 -1.77 5.64
CA PRO A 2 15.45 -1.46 4.29
C PRO A 2 14.42 -0.57 3.58
N SER A 3 14.82 0.67 3.30
CA SER A 3 14.09 1.60 2.46
C SER A 3 14.31 1.21 1.01
N ILE A 4 13.23 0.96 0.27
CA ILE A 4 13.34 0.53 -1.12
C ILE A 4 13.44 1.78 -1.99
N SER A 5 14.66 2.29 -2.09
CA SER A 5 15.02 3.40 -2.98
C SER A 5 14.99 3.01 -4.47
N ASN A 6 14.85 1.71 -4.79
CA ASN A 6 14.75 1.23 -6.18
C ASN A 6 13.69 0.12 -6.36
N THR A 7 12.43 0.45 -6.07
CA THR A 7 11.32 -0.51 -6.08
C THR A 7 11.10 -1.21 -7.41
N PRO A 8 11.23 -0.56 -8.57
CA PRO A 8 11.07 -1.24 -9.86
C PRO A 8 12.05 -2.41 -10.05
N TYR A 9 13.34 -2.18 -9.81
CA TYR A 9 14.36 -3.21 -9.97
C TYR A 9 14.14 -4.41 -9.06
N LEU A 10 13.87 -4.17 -7.76
CA LEU A 10 13.62 -5.25 -6.81
C LEU A 10 12.41 -6.11 -7.23
N ILE A 11 11.31 -5.47 -7.61
CA ILE A 11 10.08 -6.16 -8.00
C ILE A 11 10.29 -6.94 -9.30
N GLU A 12 11.03 -6.39 -10.27
CA GLU A 12 11.38 -7.07 -11.51
C GLU A 12 12.25 -8.30 -11.25
N GLU A 13 13.28 -8.20 -10.41
CA GLU A 13 14.14 -9.34 -10.07
C GLU A 13 13.39 -10.44 -9.31
N ILE A 14 12.45 -10.07 -8.42
CA ILE A 14 11.54 -11.04 -7.79
C ILE A 14 10.72 -11.76 -8.87
N ALA A 15 10.13 -11.02 -9.82
CA ALA A 15 9.32 -11.62 -10.87
C ALA A 15 10.14 -12.58 -11.78
N LYS A 16 11.39 -12.21 -12.10
CA LYS A 16 12.30 -13.05 -12.89
C LYS A 16 12.65 -14.34 -12.17
N ASN A 17 13.00 -14.26 -10.88
CA ASN A 17 13.63 -15.37 -10.16
C ASN A 17 12.66 -16.19 -9.30
N CYS A 18 11.52 -15.64 -8.88
CA CYS A 18 10.59 -16.27 -7.94
C CYS A 18 9.27 -16.68 -8.61
N LYS A 19 9.26 -17.81 -9.34
CA LYS A 19 8.08 -18.26 -10.11
C LYS A 19 6.81 -18.56 -9.30
N LYS A 20 6.95 -18.81 -7.99
CA LYS A 20 5.84 -19.08 -7.05
C LYS A 20 5.59 -17.92 -6.10
N PHE A 21 6.11 -16.73 -6.39
CA PHE A 21 5.96 -15.57 -5.52
C PHE A 21 4.49 -15.14 -5.43
N ALA A 22 3.95 -15.08 -4.22
CA ALA A 22 2.54 -14.79 -3.98
C ALA A 22 2.30 -13.80 -2.83
N GLU A 23 3.29 -13.54 -1.98
CA GLU A 23 3.12 -12.72 -0.79
C GLU A 23 4.23 -11.68 -0.66
N LEU A 24 3.83 -10.42 -0.52
CA LEU A 24 4.74 -9.29 -0.34
C LEU A 24 4.36 -8.52 0.91
N LYS A 25 5.31 -8.38 1.83
CA LYS A 25 5.22 -7.48 2.98
C LYS A 25 6.31 -6.43 2.90
N ILE A 26 5.90 -5.18 2.96
CA ILE A 26 6.76 -4.03 2.68
C ILE A 26 6.38 -2.84 3.57
N THR A 27 7.31 -1.91 3.72
CA THR A 27 7.10 -0.63 4.37
C THR A 27 7.82 0.43 3.56
N GLY A 28 7.18 1.59 3.41
CA GLY A 28 7.65 2.70 2.61
C GLY A 28 6.50 3.35 1.84
N PRO A 29 6.71 4.57 1.31
CA PRO A 29 5.68 5.29 0.58
C PRO A 29 5.12 4.48 -0.60
N CYS A 30 3.81 4.32 -0.67
CA CYS A 30 3.11 3.66 -1.76
C CYS A 30 2.57 4.72 -2.73
N HIS A 31 3.37 5.00 -3.75
CA HIS A 31 3.02 5.87 -4.87
C HIS A 31 2.40 5.07 -6.03
N ILE A 32 1.75 5.78 -6.96
CA ILE A 32 1.18 5.16 -8.16
C ILE A 32 2.20 4.34 -8.96
N LYS A 33 3.45 4.81 -9.07
CA LYS A 33 4.53 4.08 -9.75
C LYS A 33 4.78 2.71 -9.12
N PHE A 34 4.71 2.62 -7.79
CA PHE A 34 4.86 1.35 -7.08
C PHE A 34 3.70 0.41 -7.38
N ALA A 35 2.46 0.90 -7.31
CA ALA A 35 1.27 0.12 -7.64
C ALA A 35 1.32 -0.43 -9.08
N LEU A 36 1.67 0.41 -10.05
CA LEU A 36 1.82 0.01 -11.46
C LEU A 36 2.95 -1.02 -11.65
N THR A 37 4.06 -0.86 -10.93
CA THR A 37 5.18 -1.82 -10.96
C THR A 37 4.71 -3.20 -10.44
N LEU A 38 3.97 -3.25 -9.32
CA LEU A 38 3.40 -4.50 -8.82
C LEU A 38 2.47 -5.15 -9.84
N ALA A 39 1.59 -4.36 -10.47
CA ALA A 39 0.67 -4.85 -11.49
C ALA A 39 1.39 -5.45 -12.71
N ALA A 40 2.44 -4.77 -13.18
CA ALA A 40 3.19 -5.21 -14.36
C ALA A 40 3.99 -6.49 -14.12
N PHE A 41 4.66 -6.61 -12.97
CA PHE A 41 5.63 -7.67 -12.73
C PHE A 41 5.12 -8.79 -11.82
N LEU A 42 4.19 -8.50 -10.91
CA LEU A 42 3.62 -9.46 -9.96
C LEU A 42 2.09 -9.57 -10.08
N PRO A 43 1.52 -9.82 -11.29
CA PRO A 43 0.07 -9.86 -11.50
C PRO A 43 -0.63 -11.00 -10.74
N ASN A 44 0.13 -12.01 -10.29
CA ASN A 44 -0.36 -13.16 -9.54
C ASN A 44 -0.26 -13.02 -8.02
N LEU A 45 0.13 -11.83 -7.52
CA LEU A 45 0.26 -11.59 -6.08
C LEU A 45 -1.08 -11.83 -5.37
N LYS A 46 -1.06 -12.65 -4.31
CA LYS A 46 -2.24 -13.01 -3.50
C LYS A 46 -2.31 -12.21 -2.21
N VAL A 47 -1.17 -11.92 -1.58
CA VAL A 47 -1.10 -11.21 -0.31
C VAL A 47 -0.19 -9.99 -0.44
N LEU A 48 -0.72 -8.82 -0.11
CA LEU A 48 0.03 -7.58 -0.04
C LEU A 48 -0.15 -6.95 1.34
N SER A 49 0.95 -6.70 2.03
CA SER A 49 0.96 -6.03 3.32
C SER A 49 1.85 -4.79 3.26
N ILE A 50 1.24 -3.61 3.23
CA ILE A 50 1.90 -2.31 3.33
C ILE A 50 1.51 -1.72 4.67
N ARG A 51 2.40 -1.69 5.66
CA ARG A 51 2.07 -1.19 7.02
C ARG A 51 2.88 0.03 7.37
N CYS A 52 2.38 0.85 8.30
CA CYS A 52 3.09 2.00 8.87
C CYS A 52 3.67 2.94 7.79
N SER A 53 2.92 3.15 6.71
CA SER A 53 3.40 3.82 5.50
C SER A 53 2.43 4.91 5.05
N MET A 54 2.95 5.86 4.29
CA MET A 54 2.14 6.75 3.46
C MET A 54 1.60 5.99 2.25
N ILE A 55 0.30 6.07 1.99
CA ILE A 55 -0.33 5.49 0.80
C ILE A 55 -1.15 6.57 0.10
N TYR A 56 -0.90 6.80 -1.19
CA TYR A 56 -1.75 7.68 -1.98
C TYR A 56 -3.02 6.96 -2.44
N LYS A 57 -4.14 7.68 -2.44
CA LYS A 57 -5.47 7.16 -2.81
C LYS A 57 -5.47 6.54 -4.20
N ASP A 58 -4.83 7.19 -5.17
CA ASP A 58 -4.69 6.70 -6.54
C ASP A 58 -3.93 5.37 -6.59
N ALA A 59 -2.81 5.24 -5.87
CA ALA A 59 -2.03 4.02 -5.77
C ALA A 59 -2.84 2.86 -5.16
N LEU A 60 -3.62 3.15 -4.12
CA LEU A 60 -4.50 2.15 -3.50
C LEU A 60 -5.60 1.69 -4.47
N ILE A 61 -6.21 2.62 -5.20
CA ILE A 61 -7.20 2.30 -6.24
C ILE A 61 -6.55 1.44 -7.34
N THR A 62 -5.36 1.81 -7.82
CA THR A 62 -4.61 1.03 -8.82
C THR A 62 -4.29 -0.38 -8.30
N ILE A 63 -3.89 -0.55 -7.04
CA ILE A 63 -3.68 -1.89 -6.45
C ILE A 63 -4.97 -2.71 -6.49
N LEU A 64 -6.09 -2.12 -6.05
CA LEU A 64 -7.37 -2.81 -6.00
C LEU A 64 -7.93 -3.13 -7.40
N ASP A 65 -7.67 -2.28 -8.38
CA ASP A 65 -8.13 -2.46 -9.74
C ASP A 65 -7.22 -3.41 -10.52
N GLU A 66 -5.89 -3.29 -10.47
CA GLU A 66 -4.99 -4.04 -11.36
C GLU A 66 -4.58 -5.41 -10.81
N LEU A 67 -4.43 -5.57 -9.49
CA LEU A 67 -4.04 -6.86 -8.89
C LEU A 67 -5.25 -7.79 -8.73
N LYS A 68 -5.81 -8.27 -9.83
CA LYS A 68 -7.06 -9.05 -9.87
C LYS A 68 -7.03 -10.32 -9.01
N LYS A 69 -5.85 -10.93 -8.81
CA LYS A 69 -5.67 -12.15 -8.00
C LYS A 69 -5.37 -11.88 -6.52
N LEU A 70 -5.33 -10.61 -6.10
CA LEU A 70 -5.11 -10.25 -4.72
C LEU A 70 -6.29 -10.75 -3.86
N GLU A 71 -5.97 -11.51 -2.82
CA GLU A 71 -6.92 -12.09 -1.87
C GLU A 71 -6.86 -11.35 -0.52
N VAL A 72 -5.66 -10.92 -0.11
CA VAL A 72 -5.43 -10.23 1.16
C VAL A 72 -4.69 -8.91 0.95
N LEU A 73 -5.28 -7.83 1.44
CA LEU A 73 -4.62 -6.53 1.52
C LEU A 73 -4.58 -6.05 2.96
N ASN A 74 -3.38 -5.77 3.47
CA ASN A 74 -3.18 -5.19 4.78
C ASN A 74 -2.55 -3.80 4.65
N ILE A 75 -3.32 -2.78 5.03
CA ILE A 75 -2.89 -1.37 5.09
C ILE A 75 -2.93 -0.80 6.52
N SER A 76 -2.73 -1.65 7.52
CA SER A 76 -2.82 -1.25 8.92
C SER A 76 -1.78 -0.20 9.29
N HIS A 77 -2.23 0.81 10.05
CA HIS A 77 -1.42 1.94 10.52
C HIS A 77 -0.85 2.81 9.40
N CYS A 78 -1.45 2.78 8.21
CA CYS A 78 -1.06 3.65 7.12
C CYS A 78 -1.77 5.00 7.18
N VAL A 79 -1.12 6.00 6.60
CA VAL A 79 -1.70 7.33 6.41
C VAL A 79 -2.12 7.44 4.95
N LEU A 80 -3.42 7.54 4.71
CA LEU A 80 -3.96 7.73 3.38
C LEU A 80 -3.91 9.20 2.99
N ILE A 81 -3.31 9.49 1.84
CA ILE A 81 -3.22 10.83 1.28
C ILE A 81 -4.07 10.90 0.02
N GLU A 82 -4.94 11.89 -0.04
CA GLU A 82 -5.90 12.02 -1.13
C GLU A 82 -5.23 12.37 -2.47
N HIS A 83 -4.28 13.31 -2.46
CA HIS A 83 -3.63 13.82 -3.66
C HIS A 83 -2.10 13.82 -3.52
N PRO A 84 -1.35 13.43 -4.58
CA PRO A 84 0.08 13.63 -4.63
C PRO A 84 0.45 15.12 -4.76
N PRO A 85 1.70 15.51 -4.43
CA PRO A 85 2.21 16.85 -4.73
C PRO A 85 2.05 17.19 -6.22
N PRO A 86 1.78 18.46 -6.59
CA PRO A 86 1.89 19.67 -5.76
C PRO A 86 0.63 20.02 -4.96
N SER A 87 -0.44 19.20 -5.02
CA SER A 87 -1.67 19.48 -4.28
C SER A 87 -1.42 19.57 -2.77
N PRO A 88 -2.18 20.41 -2.04
CA PRO A 88 -2.11 20.46 -0.59
C PRO A 88 -2.30 19.06 0.01
N ARG A 89 -1.40 18.70 0.92
CA ARG A 89 -1.42 17.40 1.56
C ARG A 89 -2.71 17.23 2.37
N ARG A 90 -3.64 16.42 1.86
CA ARG A 90 -4.90 16.10 2.54
C ARG A 90 -4.88 14.64 3.01
N VAL A 91 -4.83 14.47 4.33
CA VAL A 91 -4.90 13.15 4.98
C VAL A 91 -6.36 12.74 5.08
N LEU A 92 -6.69 11.55 4.57
CA LEU A 92 -8.03 10.97 4.74
C LEU A 92 -8.16 10.45 6.17
N LYS A 93 -9.23 10.88 6.87
CA LYS A 93 -9.54 10.40 8.22
C LYS A 93 -10.03 8.96 8.20
N GLU A 94 -10.77 8.61 7.15
CA GLU A 94 -11.42 7.31 6.97
C GLU A 94 -11.21 6.79 5.56
N ILE A 95 -11.52 5.52 5.33
CA ILE A 95 -11.44 4.89 4.02
C ILE A 95 -12.73 5.18 3.27
N ASP A 96 -12.61 5.80 2.09
CA ASP A 96 -13.76 6.16 1.26
C ASP A 96 -14.60 4.92 0.86
N GLU A 97 -15.92 5.09 0.75
CA GLU A 97 -16.84 4.01 0.35
C GLU A 97 -16.47 3.36 -0.98
N SER A 98 -15.95 4.13 -1.94
CA SER A 98 -15.51 3.60 -3.24
C SER A 98 -14.33 2.63 -3.11
N ILE A 99 -13.41 2.89 -2.17
CA ILE A 99 -12.29 1.99 -1.86
C ILE A 99 -12.83 0.74 -1.15
N LEU A 100 -13.74 0.91 -0.18
CA LEU A 100 -14.40 -0.21 0.50
C LEU A 100 -15.13 -1.10 -0.50
N HIS A 101 -15.87 -0.52 -1.45
CA HIS A 101 -16.56 -1.26 -2.50
C HIS A 101 -15.60 -2.08 -3.35
N LYS A 102 -14.51 -1.48 -3.83
CA LYS A 102 -13.46 -2.19 -4.59
C LYS A 102 -12.81 -3.30 -3.77
N ALA A 103 -12.61 -3.09 -2.48
CA ALA A 103 -12.00 -4.06 -1.58
C ALA A 103 -12.91 -5.25 -1.23
N ARG A 104 -14.22 -5.20 -1.50
CA ARG A 104 -15.16 -6.31 -1.22
C ARG A 104 -14.81 -7.62 -1.92
N ARG A 105 -14.09 -7.55 -3.05
CA ARG A 105 -13.62 -8.75 -3.75
C ARG A 105 -12.50 -9.49 -3.00
N LEU A 106 -11.82 -8.82 -2.08
CA LEU A 106 -10.73 -9.40 -1.31
C LEU A 106 -11.32 -10.35 -0.27
N HIS A 107 -10.69 -11.50 -0.09
CA HIS A 107 -11.00 -12.40 1.02
C HIS A 107 -10.76 -11.70 2.37
N LYS A 108 -9.72 -10.86 2.47
CA LYS A 108 -9.44 -10.11 3.70
C LYS A 108 -8.86 -8.73 3.42
N PHE A 109 -9.50 -7.70 3.97
CA PHE A 109 -8.99 -6.33 3.97
C PHE A 109 -8.73 -5.87 5.41
N ILE A 110 -7.46 -5.67 5.75
CA ILE A 110 -7.02 -5.34 7.12
C ILE A 110 -6.61 -3.88 7.17
N THR A 111 -7.25 -3.12 8.05
CA THR A 111 -7.04 -1.67 8.19
C THR A 111 -6.94 -1.32 9.66
N CYS A 112 -6.23 -0.24 9.96
CA CYS A 112 -6.23 0.36 11.28
C CYS A 112 -5.95 1.86 11.09
N THR A 113 -6.98 2.68 11.34
CA THR A 113 -6.94 4.14 11.23
C THR A 113 -7.36 4.81 12.55
N SER A 114 -7.33 4.06 13.66
CA SER A 114 -7.78 4.55 14.97
C SER A 114 -6.83 5.60 15.56
N ASP A 115 -7.41 6.64 16.15
CA ASP A 115 -6.70 7.66 16.94
C ASP A 115 -6.18 7.12 18.27
N SER A 116 -6.80 6.06 18.81
CA SER A 116 -6.34 5.39 20.03
C SER A 116 -5.17 4.43 19.81
N CYS A 117 -4.85 4.13 18.55
CA CYS A 117 -3.75 3.24 18.23
C CYS A 117 -2.42 4.00 18.24
N LEU A 118 -1.54 3.69 19.20
CA LEU A 118 -0.20 4.30 19.32
C LEU A 118 0.59 4.27 18.00
N MET A 119 0.49 3.19 17.23
CA MET A 119 1.19 3.06 15.95
C MET A 119 0.60 3.97 14.85
N CYS A 120 -0.71 4.14 14.81
CA CYS A 120 -1.36 5.08 13.88
C CYS A 120 -0.98 6.52 14.23
N THR A 121 -1.02 6.87 15.51
CA THR A 121 -0.66 8.20 16.00
C THR A 121 0.79 8.54 15.66
N ARG A 122 1.73 7.62 15.94
CA ARG A 122 3.14 7.78 15.55
C ARG A 122 3.30 7.94 14.04
N THR A 123 2.70 7.04 13.26
CA THR A 123 2.83 7.08 11.80
C THR A 123 2.27 8.39 11.22
N ARG A 124 1.18 8.95 11.77
CA ARG A 124 0.67 10.27 11.37
C ARG A 124 1.64 11.39 11.73
N ASN A 125 2.19 11.39 12.93
CA ASN A 125 3.14 12.39 13.40
C ASN A 125 4.43 12.38 12.57
N ASP A 126 4.88 11.20 12.15
CA ASP A 126 6.04 11.05 11.26
C ASP A 126 5.69 11.27 9.78
N GLY A 127 4.44 11.62 9.48
CA GLY A 127 3.96 11.87 8.13
C GLY A 127 4.00 10.63 7.23
N GLY A 128 3.89 9.43 7.78
CA GLY A 128 3.93 8.17 7.02
C GLY A 128 5.35 7.74 6.59
N MET A 129 6.38 8.38 7.15
CA MET A 129 7.77 7.98 7.00
C MET A 129 8.22 7.28 8.28
N THR A 130 8.77 6.07 8.20
CA THR A 130 9.39 5.43 9.37
C THR A 130 10.65 6.19 9.78
N ARG A 131 10.58 6.93 10.89
CA ARG A 131 11.71 7.57 11.56
C ARG A 131 12.14 6.65 12.70
N TRP A 132 13.36 6.12 12.63
CA TRP A 132 13.95 5.22 13.62
C TRP A 132 14.71 6.04 14.66
#